data_AF-A0AA44KQW0-F1
#
_entry.id   AF-A0AA44KQW0-F1
#
_cell.length_a   1.000
_cell.length_b   1.000
_cell.length_c   1.000
_cell.angle_alpha   90.00
_cell.angle_beta   90.00
_cell.angle_gamma   90.00
#
_symmetry.space_group_name_H-M   'P 1'
#
loop_
_entity.id
_entity.type
_entity.pdbx_description
1 polymer ?
#
loop_
_entity_poly.entity_id
_entity_poly.type
_entity_poly.pdbx_seq_one_letter_code
_entity_poly.pdbx_strand_id
1 'polypeptide(L)' 'MKNKRCENCGSTNFKEGRVGSAYHAYVYEDAPSRFFSGGRNSKLLTTFCLECGEVKSFRVEKPDKFKE' A
#
# COMPACT_ATOMS: atom_id res chain seq x y z
N MET A 1 -9.53 13.47 6.23
CA MET A 1 -8.19 12.93 6.58
C MET A 1 -7.50 13.91 7.52
N LYS A 2 -7.52 13.65 8.83
CA LYS A 2 -6.98 14.55 9.87
C LYS A 2 -5.46 14.35 10.00
N ASN A 3 -4.72 14.91 9.05
CA ASN A 3 -3.36 15.47 9.16
C ASN A 3 -2.76 15.56 7.76
N LYS A 4 -2.68 16.79 7.23
CA LYS A 4 -2.09 17.06 5.90
C LYS A 4 -0.56 17.15 5.94
N ARG A 5 0.08 17.04 7.11
CA ARG A 5 1.52 17.23 7.32
C ARG A 5 2.23 15.92 7.62
N CYS A 6 3.51 15.85 7.28
CA CYS A 6 4.43 14.79 7.63
C CYS A 6 4.78 14.88 9.11
N GLU A 7 4.72 13.76 9.83
CA GLU A 7 4.98 13.73 11.27
C GLU A 7 6.46 13.97 11.59
N ASN A 8 7.35 13.63 10.65
CA ASN A 8 8.80 13.75 10.81
C ASN A 8 9.31 15.15 10.43
N CYS A 9 8.96 15.67 9.24
CA CYS A 9 9.52 16.93 8.73
C CYS A 9 8.50 18.09 8.57
N GLY A 10 7.22 17.86 8.86
CA GLY A 10 6.17 18.88 8.73
C GLY A 10 5.73 19.23 7.31
N SER A 11 6.40 18.72 6.26
CA SER A 11 6.00 18.96 4.85
C SER A 11 4.58 18.48 4.55
N THR A 12 3.91 19.15 3.62
CA THR A 12 2.60 18.76 3.08
C THR A 12 2.67 18.06 1.72
N ASN A 13 3.86 17.86 1.16
CA ASN A 13 4.03 17.25 -0.15
C ASN A 13 4.17 15.74 -0.02
N PHE A 14 3.20 15.05 -0.61
CA PHE A 14 3.13 13.60 -0.62
C PHE A 14 2.90 13.10 -2.03
N LYS A 15 3.40 11.89 -2.31
CA LYS A 15 3.09 11.17 -3.53
C LYS A 15 2.67 9.74 -3.19
N GLU A 16 1.77 9.20 -4.01
CA GLU A 16 1.43 7.79 -3.96
C GLU A 16 2.22 7.02 -5.02
N GLY A 17 2.73 5.86 -4.62
CA GLY A 17 3.43 4.90 -5.47
C GLY A 17 3.03 3.47 -5.16
N ARG A 18 3.68 2.52 -5.82
CA ARG A 18 3.54 1.07 -5.60
C ARG A 18 4.82 0.54 -4.98
N VAL A 19 4.69 -0.40 -4.03
CA VAL A 19 5.86 -1.03 -3.41
C VAL A 19 6.34 -2.16 -4.31
N GLY A 20 7.50 -2.01 -4.97
CA GLY A 20 8.07 -3.00 -5.88
C GLY A 20 7.75 -2.72 -7.36
N SER A 21 8.34 -3.52 -8.26
CA SER A 21 8.15 -3.42 -9.71
C SER A 21 7.32 -4.58 -10.25
N ALA A 22 6.53 -4.31 -11.29
CA ALA A 22 5.73 -5.30 -12.02
C ALA A 22 4.86 -6.21 -11.14
N TYR A 23 5.14 -7.52 -11.11
CA TYR A 23 4.35 -8.55 -10.44
C TYR A 23 4.74 -8.82 -8.98
N HIS A 24 5.73 -8.12 -8.43
CA HIS A 24 6.29 -8.42 -7.10
C HIS A 24 5.69 -7.58 -5.96
N ALA A 25 4.64 -6.82 -6.27
CA ALA A 25 4.10 -5.73 -5.44
C ALA A 25 2.68 -6.00 -4.90
N TYR A 26 2.34 -7.27 -4.64
CA TYR A 26 0.98 -7.68 -4.28
C TYR A 26 0.87 -8.12 -2.82
N VAL A 27 -0.20 -7.68 -2.17
CA VAL A 27 -0.73 -8.28 -0.94
C VAL A 27 -1.56 -9.49 -1.35
N TYR A 28 -1.35 -10.59 -0.64
CA TYR A 28 -2.10 -11.84 -0.80
C TYR A 28 -2.88 -12.12 0.48
N GLU A 29 -3.99 -12.83 0.33
CA GLU A 29 -4.73 -13.34 1.47
C GLU A 29 -3.87 -14.36 2.22
N ASP A 30 -3.96 -14.37 3.54
CA ASP A 30 -3.26 -15.32 4.38
C ASP A 30 -3.95 -16.69 4.26
N ALA A 31 -3.53 -17.46 3.25
CA ALA A 31 -4.07 -18.77 2.94
C ALA A 31 -2.96 -19.84 3.05
N PRO A 32 -3.28 -21.06 3.53
CA PRO A 32 -2.30 -22.14 3.71
C PRO A 32 -1.61 -22.58 2.42
N SER A 33 -2.16 -22.23 1.25
CA SER A 33 -1.45 -22.35 -0.03
C SER A 33 -1.78 -21.19 -0.97
N ARG A 34 -0.76 -20.67 -1.67
CA ARG A 34 -0.92 -19.67 -2.74
C ARG A 34 -1.69 -20.20 -3.96
N PHE A 35 -1.87 -21.51 -4.06
CA PHE A 35 -2.60 -22.17 -5.15
C PHE A 35 -4.12 -22.17 -4.90
N PHE A 36 -4.54 -22.20 -3.62
CA PHE A 36 -5.95 -22.17 -3.23
C PHE A 36 -6.51 -20.76 -3.01
N SER A 37 -5.68 -19.71 -3.05
CA SER A 37 -6.13 -18.33 -2.84
C SER A 37 -6.92 -17.73 -4.01
N GLY A 38 -7.16 -18.48 -5.10
CA GLY A 38 -8.06 -18.07 -6.19
C GLY A 38 -7.65 -16.76 -6.89
N GLY A 39 -6.39 -16.34 -6.79
CA GLY A 39 -5.96 -15.04 -7.31
C GLY A 39 -6.44 -13.83 -6.49
N ARG A 40 -6.85 -14.04 -5.23
CA ARG A 40 -7.15 -12.98 -4.25
C ARG A 40 -5.86 -12.27 -3.84
N ASN A 41 -5.45 -11.36 -4.71
CA ASN A 41 -4.33 -10.46 -4.50
C ASN A 41 -4.66 -9.05 -4.99
N SER A 42 -3.96 -8.07 -4.42
CA SER A 42 -4.10 -6.68 -4.83
C SER A 42 -2.82 -5.90 -4.55
N LYS A 43 -2.61 -4.82 -5.30
CA LYS A 43 -1.38 -4.05 -5.21
C LYS A 43 -1.30 -3.30 -3.88
N LEU A 44 -0.10 -3.23 -3.32
CA LEU A 44 0.19 -2.38 -2.17
C LEU A 44 0.57 -0.98 -2.65
N LEU A 45 -0.27 -0.01 -2.30
CA LEU A 45 -0.04 1.41 -2.51
C LEU A 45 0.68 1.97 -1.28
N THR A 46 1.68 2.82 -1.52
CA THR A 46 2.41 3.53 -0.47
C THR A 46 2.30 5.03 -0.72
N THR A 47 1.90 5.78 0.30
CA THR A 47 1.98 7.24 0.28
C THR A 47 3.16 7.67 1.14
N PHE A 48 4.06 8.45 0.57
CA PHE A 48 5.28 8.89 1.25
C PHE A 48 5.54 10.38 1.05
N CYS A 49 6.24 10.98 2.00
CA CYS A 49 6.67 12.37 1.94
C CYS A 49 7.78 12.50 0.91
N LEU A 50 7.64 13.47 -0.01
CA LEU A 50 8.66 13.72 -1.03
C LEU A 50 9.95 14.32 -0.46
N GLU A 51 9.88 14.91 0.74
CA GLU A 51 10.98 15.71 1.29
C GLU A 51 11.91 14.88 2.17
N CYS A 52 11.36 13.99 3.00
CA CYS A 52 12.14 13.18 3.93
C CYS A 52 11.93 11.68 3.78
N GLY A 53 11.08 11.24 2.83
CA GLY A 53 10.82 9.82 2.58
C GLY A 53 9.91 9.12 3.58
N GLU A 54 9.42 9.83 4.61
CA GLU A 54 8.53 9.25 5.64
C GLU A 54 7.28 8.63 5.01
N VAL A 55 6.99 7.37 5.35
CA VAL A 55 5.79 6.69 4.87
C VAL A 55 4.60 7.14 5.71
N LYS A 56 3.60 7.69 5.04
CA LYS A 56 2.36 8.13 5.68
C LYS A 56 1.35 7.00 5.83
N SER A 57 1.26 6.14 4.83
CA SER A 57 0.30 5.03 4.86
C SER A 57 0.60 3.98 3.80
N PHE A 58 0.28 2.74 4.13
CA PHE A 58 0.06 1.67 3.17
C PHE A 58 -1.45 1.45 2.96
N ARG A 59 -1.85 1.19 1.72
CA ARG A 59 -3.24 0.86 1.35
C ARG A 59 -3.27 -0.25 0.32
N VAL A 60 -4.30 -1.07 0.37
CA VAL A 60 -4.56 -2.11 -0.63
C VAL A 60 -5.42 -1.51 -1.75
N GLU A 61 -5.04 -1.66 -3.03
CA GLU A 61 -5.73 -1.02 -4.18
C GLU A 61 -7.17 -1.53 -4.36
N LYS A 62 -7.42 -2.81 -4.05
CA LYS A 62 -8.72 -3.49 -4.19
C LYS A 62 -8.98 -4.37 -2.97
N PRO A 63 -9.35 -3.80 -1.81
CA PRO A 63 -9.56 -4.55 -0.57
C PRO A 63 -10.79 -5.48 -0.66
N ASP A 64 -11.75 -5.21 -1.54
CA ASP A 64 -12.95 -6.03 -1.70
C ASP A 64 -12.66 -7.43 -2.27
N LYS A 65 -11.47 -7.64 -2.88
CA LYS A 65 -11.01 -8.98 -3.28
C LYS A 65 -10.78 -9.93 -2.10
N PHE A 66 -10.73 -9.39 -0.88
CA PHE A 66 -10.49 -10.13 0.36
C PHE A 66 -11.74 -10.22 1.25
N LYS A 67 -12.86 -9.64 0.81
CA LYS A 67 -14.14 -9.77 1.51
C LYS A 67 -14.88 -10.94 0.86
N GLU A 68 -15.23 -11.94 1.66
CA GLU A 68 -16.08 -13.07 1.25
C GLU A 68 -17.48 -12.60 0.86
#